data_AF-A0A1Q3JGV2-F1
#
_entry.id   AF-A0A1Q3JGV2-F1
#
_cell.length_a   1.000
_cell.length_b   1.000
_cell.length_c   1.000
_cell.angle_alpha   90.00
_cell.angle_beta   90.00
_cell.angle_gamma   90.00
#
_symmetry.space_group_name_H-M   'P 1'
#
loop_
_entity.id
_entity.type
_entity.pdbx_description
1 polymer ?
#
loop_
_entity_poly.entity_id
_entity_poly.type
_entity_poly.pdbx_seq_one_letter_code
_entity_poly.pdbx_strand_id
1 'polypeptide(L)' 'MTLIERIPQMSGTDLGSLYANALRLYASDGPHQAGAAALIAPIELELEARRAAEPPKPVVVRKSRAKKAGAAA' A
#
# COMPACT_ATOMS: atom_id res chain seq x y z
N MET A 1 -11.50 3.26 -22.87
CA MET A 1 -10.72 2.67 -21.77
C MET A 1 -11.02 3.43 -20.50
N THR A 2 -11.56 2.78 -19.48
CA THR A 2 -11.95 3.41 -18.21
C THR A 2 -10.75 3.44 -17.25
N LEU A 3 -10.82 4.26 -16.21
CA LEU A 3 -9.76 4.30 -15.19
C LEU A 3 -9.64 2.95 -14.47
N ILE A 4 -10.75 2.26 -14.24
CA ILE A 4 -10.82 0.95 -13.57
C ILE A 4 -10.04 -0.10 -14.36
N GLU A 5 -10.16 -0.11 -15.69
CA GLU A 5 -9.42 -1.02 -16.57
C GLU A 5 -7.91 -0.81 -16.52
N ARG A 6 -7.45 0.38 -16.10
CA ARG A 6 -6.03 0.71 -15.99
C ARG A 6 -5.43 0.39 -14.63
N ILE A 7 -6.24 0.17 -13.59
CA ILE A 7 -5.79 -0.09 -12.21
C ILE A 7 -4.74 -1.21 -12.14
N PRO A 8 -4.92 -2.39 -12.78
CA PRO A 8 -3.92 -3.47 -12.69
C PRO A 8 -2.56 -3.12 -13.31
N GLN A 9 -2.53 -2.14 -14.23
CA GLN A 9 -1.32 -1.70 -14.92
C GLN A 9 -0.58 -0.58 -14.18
N MET A 10 -1.19 0.02 -13.15
CA MET A 10 -0.59 1.12 -12.39
C MET A 10 0.51 0.63 -11.45
N SER A 11 1.50 1.48 -11.16
CA SER A 11 2.49 1.17 -10.13
C SER A 11 1.86 1.22 -8.72
N GLY A 12 2.49 0.59 -7.73
CA GLY A 12 1.99 0.65 -6.35
C GLY A 12 1.92 2.09 -5.79
N THR A 13 2.86 2.95 -6.19
CA THR A 13 2.89 4.37 -5.83
C THR A 13 1.72 5.14 -6.44
N ASP A 14 1.41 4.85 -7.71
CA ASP A 14 0.28 5.48 -8.41
C ASP A 14 -1.05 5.01 -7.82
N LEU A 15 -1.18 3.73 -7.51
CA LEU A 15 -2.36 3.18 -6.82
C LEU A 15 -2.58 3.81 -5.45
N GLY A 16 -1.52 3.97 -4.66
CA GLY A 16 -1.61 4.65 -3.36
C GLY A 16 -2.03 6.11 -3.49
N SER A 17 -1.51 6.82 -4.49
CA SER A 17 -1.87 8.22 -4.77
C SER A 17 -3.32 8.33 -5.26
N LEU A 18 -3.76 7.40 -6.11
CA LEU A 18 -5.14 7.34 -6.60
C LEU A 18 -6.12 7.04 -5.46
N TYR A 19 -5.78 6.12 -4.57
CA TYR A 19 -6.58 5.78 -3.39
C TYR A 19 -6.76 6.99 -2.46
N ALA A 20 -5.67 7.68 -2.11
CA ALA A 20 -5.73 8.87 -1.26
C ALA A 20 -6.60 9.98 -1.86
N ASN A 21 -6.51 10.18 -3.17
CA ASN A 21 -7.36 11.14 -3.88
C ASN A 21 -8.82 10.71 -3.91
N ALA A 22 -9.11 9.43 -4.13
CA ALA A 22 -10.47 8.89 -4.10
C ALA A 22 -11.09 9.07 -2.71
N LEU A 23 -10.36 8.78 -1.62
CA LEU A 23 -10.84 9.03 -0.26
C LEU A 23 -11.12 10.51 -0.01
N ARG A 24 -10.24 11.41 -0.45
CA ARG A 24 -10.45 12.86 -0.29
C ARG A 24 -11.70 13.34 -1.03
N LEU A 25 -11.93 12.84 -2.26
CA LEU A 25 -13.11 13.20 -3.05
C LEU A 25 -14.39 12.58 -2.49
N TYR A 26 -14.31 11.36 -1.96
CA TYR A 26 -15.42 10.69 -1.29
C TYR A 26 -15.87 11.44 -0.02
N ALA A 27 -14.92 11.98 0.74
CA ALA A 27 -15.19 12.73 1.96
C ALA A 27 -15.69 14.17 1.70
N SER A 28 -15.58 14.69 0.48
CA SER A 28 -15.83 16.10 0.17
C SER A 28 -17.27 16.42 -0.28
N ASP A 29 -18.23 15.48 -0.13
CA ASP A 29 -19.66 15.61 -0.48
C ASP A 29 -19.93 16.44 -1.76
N GLY A 30 -19.20 16.08 -2.83
CA GLY A 30 -19.20 16.80 -4.11
C GLY A 30 -19.68 15.95 -5.29
N PRO A 31 -19.78 16.53 -6.49
CA PRO A 31 -20.24 15.83 -7.70
C PRO A 31 -19.37 14.62 -8.09
N HIS A 32 -18.16 14.54 -7.53
CA HIS A 32 -17.20 13.45 -7.77
C HIS A 32 -17.26 12.35 -6.71
N GLN A 33 -18.09 12.48 -5.67
CA GLN A 33 -18.18 11.51 -4.57
C GLN A 33 -18.60 10.11 -5.08
N ALA A 34 -19.64 10.04 -5.92
CA ALA A 34 -20.10 8.76 -6.46
C ALA A 34 -19.05 8.09 -7.35
N GLY A 35 -18.34 8.88 -8.16
CA GLY A 35 -17.23 8.38 -8.98
C GLY A 35 -16.04 7.91 -8.14
N ALA A 36 -15.72 8.63 -7.06
CA ALA A 36 -14.68 8.24 -6.13
C ALA A 36 -15.04 6.95 -5.36
N ALA A 37 -16.28 6.83 -4.90
CA ALA A 37 -16.79 5.61 -4.25
C ALA A 37 -16.64 4.38 -5.15
N ALA A 38 -16.90 4.52 -6.45
CA ALA A 38 -16.75 3.44 -7.43
C ALA A 38 -15.28 3.01 -7.65
N LEU A 39 -14.30 3.86 -7.32
CA LEU A 39 -12.87 3.58 -7.48
C LEU A 39 -12.23 2.96 -6.24
N ILE A 40 -12.76 3.23 -5.04
CA ILE A 40 -12.17 2.77 -3.77
C ILE A 40 -12.04 1.24 -3.74
N ALA A 41 -13.14 0.51 -3.95
CA ALA A 41 -13.13 -0.94 -3.84
C ALA A 41 -12.21 -1.65 -4.86
N PRO A 42 -12.20 -1.27 -6.16
CA PRO A 42 -11.24 -1.83 -7.12
C PRO A 42 -9.77 -1.58 -6.77
N ILE A 43 -9.43 -0.40 -6.22
CA ILE A 43 -8.05 -0.09 -5.83
C ILE A 43 -7.63 -0.89 -4.61
N GLU A 44 -8.50 -1.03 -3.62
CA GLU A 44 -8.23 -1.84 -2.42
C GLU A 44 -7.98 -3.31 -2.78
N LEU A 45 -8.82 -3.88 -3.66
CA LEU A 45 -8.68 -5.26 -4.12
C LEU A 45 -7.33 -5.50 -4.82
N GLU A 46 -6.88 -4.56 -5.66
CA GLU A 46 -5.57 -4.65 -6.33
C GLU A 46 -4.41 -4.49 -5.34
N LEU A 47 -4.51 -3.57 -4.38
CA LEU A 47 -3.49 -3.38 -3.34
C LEU A 47 -3.37 -4.63 -2.45
N GLU A 48 -4.49 -5.26 -2.11
CA GLU A 48 -4.51 -6.53 -1.37
C GLU A 48 -3.93 -7.68 -2.19
N ALA A 49 -4.30 -7.79 -3.48
CA ALA A 49 -3.75 -8.80 -4.37
C ALA A 49 -2.22 -8.71 -4.48
N ARG A 50 -1.67 -7.48 -4.54
CA ARG A 50 -0.23 -7.24 -4.54
C ARG A 50 0.44 -7.59 -3.22
N ARG A 51 -0.20 -7.27 -2.09
CA ARG A 51 0.30 -7.66 -0.76
C ARG A 51 0.32 -9.17 -0.57
N ALA A 52 -0.69 -9.87 -1.10
CA ALA A 52 -0.73 -11.32 -1.09
C ALA A 52 0.30 -11.96 -2.03
N ALA A 53 0.63 -11.28 -3.15
CA ALA A 53 1.65 -11.73 -4.09
C ALA A 53 3.10 -11.43 -3.65
N GLU A 54 3.33 -10.40 -2.83
CA GLU A 54 4.65 -10.16 -2.24
C GLU A 54 4.98 -11.27 -1.23
N PRO A 55 6.01 -12.09 -1.47
CA PRO A 55 6.44 -13.06 -0.46
C PRO A 55 6.86 -12.31 0.81
N PRO A 56 6.53 -12.83 2.01
CA PRO A 56 6.84 -12.16 3.26
C PRO A 56 8.35 -11.86 3.32
N LYS A 57 8.68 -10.58 3.44
CA LYS A 57 10.08 -10.13 3.52
C LYS A 57 10.76 -10.90 4.66
N PRO A 58 11.91 -11.56 4.41
CA PRO A 58 12.60 -12.28 5.46
C PRO A 58 12.92 -11.28 6.58
N VAL A 59 12.37 -11.56 7.77
CA VAL A 59 12.67 -10.77 8.96
C VAL A 59 14.16 -10.93 9.22
N VAL A 60 14.93 -9.90 8.89
CA VAL A 60 16.35 -9.85 9.21
C VAL A 60 16.44 -9.65 10.72
N VAL A 61 16.45 -10.77 11.46
CA VAL A 61 16.75 -10.77 12.89
C VAL A 61 18.17 -10.23 13.02
N ARG A 62 18.31 -8.94 13.34
CA ARG A 62 19.60 -8.35 13.67
C ARG A 62 20.08 -9.04 14.94
N LYS A 63 20.96 -10.02 14.77
CA LYS A 63 21.67 -10.70 15.86
C LYS A 63 22.51 -9.62 16.56
N SER A 64 21.99 -9.07 17.65
CA SER A 64 22.76 -8.22 18.55
C SER A 64 23.92 -9.06 19.07
N ARG A 65 25.12 -8.83 18.52
CA ARG A 65 26.35 -9.44 19.03
C ARG A 65 26.48 -8.98 20.48
N ALA A 66 26.30 -9.92 21.41
CA ALA A 66 26.70 -9.78 22.80
C ALA A 66 28.19 -9.38 22.81
N LYS A 67 28.48 -8.13 23.17
CA LYS A 67 29.83 -7.70 23.51
C LYS A 67 30.17 -8.32 24.87
N LYS A 68 30.66 -9.57 24.85
CA LYS A 68 31.51 -10.09 25.91
C LYS A 68 32.80 -9.27 25.90
N ALA A 69 32.91 -8.31 26.80
CA ALA A 69 34.17 -7.99 27.46
C ALA A 69 33.89 -8.31 28.94
N GLY A 70 34.38 -9.41 29.51
CA GLY A 70 35.78 -9.81 29.48
C GLY A 70 36.47 -9.02 30.59
N ALA A 71 36.51 -9.63 31.78
CA ALA A 71 37.21 -9.15 32.95
C ALA A 71 38.71 -8.96 32.69
N ALA A 72 39.34 -8.07 33.46
CA ALA A 72 40.69 -8.14 34.04
C ALA A 72 41.46 -6.80 33.94
N ALA A 73 41.54 -6.09 35.06
CA ALA A 73 42.70 -5.41 35.65
C ALA A 73 42.22 -4.36 36.65
#